data_AF-A0A1V5B1F8-F1
#
_entry.id   AF-A0A1V5B1F8-F1
#
_cell.length_a   1.000
_cell.length_b   1.000
_cell.length_c   1.000
_cell.angle_alpha   90.00
_cell.angle_beta   90.00
_cell.angle_gamma   90.00
#
_symmetry.space_group_name_H-M   'P 1'
#
loop_
_entity.id
_entity.type
_entity.pdbx_description
1 polymer ?
#
loop_
_entity_poly.entity_id
_entity_poly.type
_entity_poly.pdbx_seq_one_letter_code
_entity_poly.pdbx_strand_id
1 'polypeptide(L)'
;MGSPVSLKTAAILEEAMEKSISLQPYVKKVSVRIDRRMLSRNFFGYGELEGRMIIAQVQIEYEGEVVNAKLEYDAEKKYPLMSLV
;
A
#
# COMPACT_ATOMS: atom_id res chain seq x y z
N MET A 1 7.21 5.84 5.20
CA MET A 1 6.41 5.45 6.39
C MET A 1 6.43 6.59 7.37
N GLY A 2 5.35 6.81 8.13
CA GLY A 2 5.22 7.96 9.05
C GLY A 2 4.37 9.12 8.53
N SER A 3 3.74 8.99 7.36
CA SER A 3 2.81 10.01 6.86
C SER A 3 1.57 10.10 7.77
N PRO A 4 1.15 11.31 8.20
CA PRO A 4 -0.09 11.47 8.95
C PRO A 4 -1.29 11.03 8.12
N VAL A 5 -2.10 10.13 8.68
CA VAL A 5 -3.25 9.55 8.01
C VAL A 5 -4.44 9.42 8.94
N SER A 6 -5.62 9.69 8.41
CA SER A 6 -6.91 9.56 9.10
C SER A 6 -7.90 8.85 8.17
N LEU A 7 -9.08 8.44 8.68
CA LEU A 7 -10.12 7.86 7.83
C LEU A 7 -10.51 8.77 6.66
N LYS A 8 -10.43 10.09 6.83
CA LYS A 8 -10.79 11.09 5.82
C LYS A 8 -9.72 11.23 4.74
N THR A 9 -8.44 11.11 5.10
CA THR A 9 -7.31 11.37 4.20
C THR A 9 -6.74 10.09 3.57
N ALA A 10 -7.07 8.92 4.13
CA ALA A 10 -6.49 7.67 3.68
C ALA A 10 -6.83 7.33 2.22
N ALA A 11 -8.03 7.69 1.73
CA ALA A 11 -8.39 7.49 0.31
C ALA A 11 -7.54 8.35 -0.63
N ILE A 12 -7.27 9.60 -0.23
CA ILE A 12 -6.41 10.52 -1.00
C ILE A 12 -4.98 9.98 -1.01
N LEU A 13 -4.51 9.43 0.12
CA LEU A 13 -3.17 8.87 0.21
C LEU A 13 -3.00 7.59 -0.62
N GLU A 14 -4.00 6.71 -0.63
CA GLU A 14 -4.05 5.54 -1.52
C GLU A 14 -3.90 5.95 -2.98
N GLU A 15 -4.73 6.90 -3.44
CA GLU A 15 -4.70 7.41 -4.81
C GLU A 15 -3.35 8.06 -5.16
N ALA A 16 -2.79 8.86 -4.25
CA ALA A 16 -1.49 9.49 -4.44
C ALA A 16 -0.37 8.44 -4.57
N MET A 17 -0.40 7.38 -3.77
CA MET A 17 0.55 6.27 -3.85
C MET A 17 0.39 5.49 -5.16
N GLU A 18 -0.83 5.17 -5.57
CA GLU A 18 -1.11 4.51 -6.85
C GLU A 18 -0.57 5.35 -8.02
N LYS A 19 -0.89 6.64 -8.08
CA LYS A 19 -0.38 7.54 -9.12
C LYS A 19 1.14 7.59 -9.12
N SER A 20 1.78 7.72 -7.96
CA SER A 20 3.23 7.79 -7.85
C SER A 20 3.91 6.49 -8.29
N ILE A 21 3.35 5.33 -7.93
CA ILE A 21 3.89 4.02 -8.32
C ILE A 21 3.67 3.75 -9.81
N SER A 22 2.54 4.20 -10.38
CA SER A 22 2.27 4.03 -11.82
C SER A 22 3.26 4.72 -12.74
N LEU A 23 4.03 5.69 -12.23
CA LEU A 23 5.10 6.36 -12.97
C LEU A 23 6.39 5.53 -13.06
N GLN A 24 6.51 4.46 -12.28
CA GLN A 24 7.70 3.61 -12.30
C GLN A 24 7.72 2.74 -13.57
N PRO A 25 8.91 2.43 -14.12
CA PRO A 25 9.03 1.64 -15.34
C PRO A 25 8.29 0.30 -15.25
N TYR A 26 7.65 -0.09 -16.36
CA TYR A 26 6.99 -1.39 -16.56
C TYR A 26 5.76 -1.66 -15.67
N VAL A 27 5.38 -0.72 -14.82
CA VAL A 27 4.15 -0.83 -14.03
C VAL A 27 2.95 -0.70 -14.96
N LYS A 28 2.22 -1.82 -15.13
CA LYS A 28 1.01 -1.87 -15.94
C LYS A 28 -0.23 -1.49 -15.14
N LYS A 29 -0.29 -1.93 -13.89
CA LYS A 29 -1.40 -1.67 -12.98
C LYS A 29 -0.89 -1.63 -11.55
N VAL A 30 -1.47 -0.76 -10.74
CA VAL A 30 -1.22 -0.71 -9.31
C VAL A 30 -2.55 -0.51 -8.57
N SER A 31 -2.66 -1.12 -7.40
CA SER A 31 -3.68 -0.78 -6.42
C SER A 31 -3.04 -0.71 -5.03
N VAL A 32 -3.42 0.30 -4.26
CA VAL A 32 -2.98 0.50 -2.88
C VAL A 32 -4.21 0.68 -2.00
N ARG A 33 -4.22 -0.02 -0.87
CA ARG A 33 -5.22 0.11 0.19
C ARG A 33 -4.52 0.24 1.53
N ILE A 34 -5.10 1.04 2.41
CA ILE A 34 -4.70 1.20 3.80
C ILE A 34 -5.80 0.58 4.65
N ASP A 35 -5.48 -0.43 5.46
CA ASP A 35 -6.44 -1.08 6.34
C ASP A 35 -6.96 -0.09 7.39
N ARG A 36 -8.22 0.31 7.22
CA ARG A 36 -8.90 1.27 8.09
C ARG A 36 -9.09 0.74 9.51
N ARG A 37 -9.08 -0.58 9.71
CA ARG A 37 -9.20 -1.21 11.03
C ARG A 37 -7.93 -1.04 11.85
N MET A 38 -6.79 -0.92 11.18
CA MET A 38 -5.48 -0.73 11.82
C MET A 38 -5.16 0.76 12.07
N LEU A 39 -5.97 1.69 11.57
CA LEU A 39 -5.78 3.12 11.80
C LEU A 39 -6.16 3.49 13.25
N SER A 40 -5.15 3.56 14.12
CA SER A 40 -5.28 4.17 15.44
C SER A 40 -5.23 5.69 15.34
N ARG A 41 -6.10 6.39 16.06
CA ARG A 41 -6.04 7.86 16.18
C ARG A 41 -5.37 8.24 17.49
N ASN A 42 -4.45 9.20 17.43
CA ASN A 42 -3.94 9.88 18.62
C ASN A 42 -4.96 10.94 19.11
N PHE A 43 -4.58 11.68 20.16
CA PHE A 43 -5.39 12.78 20.71
C PHE A 43 -5.75 13.87 19.68
N PHE A 44 -4.96 14.00 18.61
CA PHE A 44 -5.16 14.96 17.51
C PHE A 44 -6.02 14.40 16.36
N GLY A 45 -6.53 13.17 16.47
CA GLY A 45 -7.47 12.59 15.51
C GLY A 45 -6.83 11.97 14.26
N TYR A 46 -5.50 11.82 14.21
CA TYR A 46 -4.77 11.14 13.14
C TYR A 46 -3.83 10.07 13.69
N GLY A 47 -3.40 9.15 12.83
CA GLY A 47 -2.35 8.17 13.10
C GLY A 47 -1.20 8.35 12.12
N GLU A 48 -0.16 7.54 12.29
CA GLU A 48 0.94 7.46 11.34
C GLU A 48 0.77 6.21 10.46
N LEU A 49 1.05 6.36 9.16
CA LEU A 49 1.01 5.23 8.24
C LEU A 49 2.17 4.28 8.52
N GLU A 50 1.83 3.06 8.94
CA GLU A 50 2.77 1.97 9.14
C GLU A 50 2.66 0.93 8.01
N GLY A 51 3.75 0.22 7.73
CA GLY A 51 3.78 -0.76 6.64
C GLY A 51 2.80 -1.91 6.78
N ARG A 52 2.51 -2.34 8.02
CA ARG A 52 1.48 -3.35 8.31
C ARG A 52 0.07 -2.94 7.90
N MET A 53 -0.18 -1.65 7.72
CA MET A 53 -1.49 -1.14 7.31
C MET A 53 -1.66 -1.19 5.79
N ILE A 54 -0.57 -1.33 5.03
CA ILE A 54 -0.61 -1.19 3.57
C ILE A 54 -0.84 -2.56 2.94
N ILE A 55 -1.83 -2.61 2.06
CA ILE A 55 -2.09 -3.70 1.14
C ILE A 55 -1.87 -3.14 -0.26
N ALA A 56 -0.84 -3.59 -0.96
CA ALA A 56 -0.56 -3.13 -2.31
C ALA A 56 -0.46 -4.31 -3.29
N GLN A 57 -0.90 -4.09 -4.52
CA GLN A 57 -0.75 -5.01 -5.64
C GLN A 57 -0.19 -4.25 -6.82
N VAL A 58 0.82 -4.80 -7.47
CA VAL A 58 1.46 -4.22 -8.66
C VAL A 58 1.52 -5.30 -9.72
N GLN A 59 1.09 -4.97 -10.92
CA GLN A 59 1.31 -5.77 -12.11
C GLN A 59 2.42 -5.11 -12.93
N ILE A 60 3.45 -5.89 -13.22
CA ILE A 60 4.61 -5.49 -14.02
C ILE A 60 4.54 -6.25 -15.34
N GLU A 61 4.70 -5.54 -16.45
CA GLU A 61 4.76 -6.13 -17.80
C GLU A 61 6.09 -5.73 -18.44
N TYR A 62 6.95 -6.71 -18.70
CA TYR A 62 8.27 -6.52 -19.29
C TYR A 62 8.51 -7.54 -20.40
N GLU A 63 8.77 -7.09 -21.62
CA GLU A 63 9.07 -7.97 -22.78
C GLU A 63 8.02 -9.08 -23.03
N GLY A 64 6.75 -8.84 -22.70
CA GLY A 64 5.65 -9.80 -22.87
C GLY A 64 5.41 -10.70 -21.65
N GLU A 65 6.31 -10.67 -20.67
CA GLU A 65 6.15 -11.37 -19.39
C GLU A 65 5.39 -10.50 -18.40
N VAL A 66 4.40 -11.10 -17.72
CA VAL A 66 3.57 -10.42 -16.73
C VAL A 66 3.79 -11.03 -15.36
N VAL A 67 4.19 -10.19 -14.41
CA VAL A 67 4.41 -10.56 -13.00
C VAL A 67 3.46 -9.77 -12.12
N ASN A 68 2.76 -10.44 -11.20
CA ASN A 68 2.01 -9.76 -10.15
C ASN A 68 2.82 -9.84 -8.85
N ALA A 69 2.97 -8.70 -8.19
CA ALA A 69 3.58 -8.60 -6.88
C ALA A 69 2.56 -8.06 -5.88
N LYS A 70 2.68 -8.49 -4.63
CA LYS A 70 1.80 -8.09 -3.53
C LYS A 70 2.62 -7.71 -2.32
N LEU A 71 2.16 -6.68 -1.61
CA LEU A 71 2.56 -6.35 -0.26
C LEU A 71 1.34 -6.52 0.65
N GLU A 72 1.45 -7.33 1.69
CA GLU A 72 0.41 -7.45 2.71
C GLU A 72 0.98 -7.85 4.07
N TYR A 73 0.25 -7.56 5.14
CA TYR A 73 0.67 -7.97 6.48
C TYR A 73 0.42 -9.45 6.71
N ASP A 74 1.51 -10.20 6.94
CA ASP A 74 1.51 -11.58 7.40
C ASP A 74 1.39 -11.57 8.93
N ALA A 75 0.24 -12.03 9.44
CA ALA A 75 -0.05 -12.02 10.88
C ALA A 75 0.78 -13.04 11.68
N GLU A 76 1.18 -14.16 11.06
CA GLU A 76 1.98 -15.20 11.71
C GLU A 76 3.42 -14.71 11.91
N LYS A 77 3.98 -14.10 10.87
CA LYS A 77 5.34 -13.52 10.89
C LYS A 77 5.39 -12.12 11.49
N LYS A 78 4.23 -11.50 11.73
CA LYS A 78 4.06 -10.12 12.19
C LYS A 78 4.84 -9.13 11.31
N TYR A 79 4.77 -9.32 9.99
CA TYR A 79 5.62 -8.62 9.04
C TYR A 79 4.87 -8.23 7.76
N PRO A 80 5.06 -7.00 7.23
CA PRO A 80 4.53 -6.63 5.91
C PRO A 80 5.34 -7.35 4.81
N LEU A 81 4.82 -8.48 4.36
CA LEU A 81 5.50 -9.39 3.45
C LEU A 81 5.27 -8.98 1.99
N MET A 82 6.36 -9.00 1.21
CA MET A 82 6.31 -8.88 -0.24
C MET A 82 6.43 -10.26 -0.88
N SER A 83 5.58 -10.55 -1.86
CA SER A 83 5.59 -11.81 -2.59
C SER A 83 5.17 -11.63 -4.05
N LEU A 84 5.60 -12.56 -4.91
CA LEU A 84 5.05 -12.71 -6.26
C LEU A 84 3.79 -13.58 -6.19
N VAL A 85 2.83 -13.32 -7.10
CA VAL A 85 1.53 -14.00 -7.20
C VAL A 85 1.30 -14.48 -8.62
#